data_AF-A0A496SKG2-F1
#
_entry.id   AF-A0A496SKG2-F1
#
_cell.length_a   1.000
_cell.length_b   1.000
_cell.length_c   1.000
_cell.angle_alpha   90.00
_cell.angle_beta   90.00
_cell.angle_gamma   90.00
#
_symmetry.space_group_name_H-M   'P 1'
#
loop_
_entity.id
_entity.type
_entity.pdbx_description
1 polymer ?
#
loop_
_entity_poly.entity_id
_entity_poly.type
_entity_poly.pdbx_seq_one_letter_code
_entity_poly.pdbx_strand_id
1 'polypeptide(L)' 'MIVSEPKPTEEVLDSLAGVESVFILACGGCPVGCKSGGEERIAELADALSKAGKEVTGRAQIDFL' A
#
# COMPACT_ATOMS: atom_id res chain seq x y z
N MET A 1 -17.87 11.26 -10.47
CA MET A 1 -16.45 10.89 -10.36
C MET A 1 -16.36 9.92 -9.19
N ILE A 2 -15.94 8.67 -9.41
CA ILE A 2 -15.76 7.70 -8.32
C ILE A 2 -14.41 8.01 -7.68
N VAL A 3 -14.41 8.33 -6.39
CA VAL A 3 -13.17 8.59 -5.62
C VAL A 3 -12.73 7.26 -5.02
N SER A 4 -11.47 6.91 -5.23
CA SER A 4 -10.87 5.76 -4.56
C SER A 4 -10.41 6.19 -3.17
N GLU A 5 -10.80 5.45 -2.15
CA GLU A 5 -10.34 5.63 -0.79
C GLU A 5 -9.38 4.49 -0.42
N PRO A 6 -8.32 4.77 0.36
CA PRO A 6 -7.43 3.72 0.83
C PRO A 6 -8.19 2.78 1.77
N LYS A 7 -8.03 1.47 1.55
CA LYS A 7 -8.59 0.46 2.44
C LYS A 7 -8.07 0.64 3.88
N PRO A 8 -8.89 0.28 4.89
CA PRO A 8 -8.42 0.22 6.26
C PRO A 8 -7.30 -0.81 6.39
N THR A 9 -6.28 -0.45 7.17
CA THR A 9 -5.06 -1.24 7.34
C THR A 9 -5.35 -2.65 7.85
N GLU A 10 -6.35 -2.80 8.71
CA GLU A 10 -6.77 -4.10 9.27
C GLU A 10 -7.24 -5.06 8.17
N GLU A 11 -8.05 -4.59 7.22
CA GLU A 11 -8.52 -5.40 6.10
C GLU A 11 -7.35 -5.85 5.20
N VAL A 12 -6.35 -4.97 5.02
CA VAL A 12 -5.13 -5.29 4.26
C VAL A 12 -4.29 -6.33 5.00
N LEU A 13 -4.16 -6.20 6.33
CA LEU A 13 -3.44 -7.16 7.16
C LEU A 13 -4.10 -8.54 7.17
N ASP A 14 -5.44 -8.57 7.27
CA ASP A 14 -6.24 -9.79 7.21
C ASP A 14 -6.12 -10.46 5.84
N SER A 15 -6.17 -9.66 4.75
CA SER A 15 -5.94 -10.16 3.39
C SER A 15 -4.53 -10.74 3.18
N LEU A 16 -3.57 -10.30 3.99
CA LEU A 16 -2.17 -10.76 3.98
C LEU A 16 -1.90 -11.79 5.09
N ALA A 17 -2.93 -12.30 5.78
CA ALA A 17 -2.75 -13.30 6.82
C ALA A 17 -2.06 -14.56 6.25
N GLY A 18 -1.01 -15.03 6.93
CA GLY A 18 -0.17 -16.14 6.45
C GLY A 18 0.94 -15.77 5.47
N VAL A 19 1.05 -14.50 5.06
CA VAL A 19 2.18 -13.99 4.28
C VAL A 19 3.21 -13.34 5.20
N GLU A 20 4.46 -13.83 5.14
CA GLU A 20 5.58 -13.32 5.94
C GLU A 20 6.25 -12.12 5.27
N SER A 21 6.42 -12.14 3.96
CA SER A 21 7.13 -11.10 3.20
C SER A 21 6.27 -10.48 2.11
N VAL A 22 6.35 -9.16 1.97
CA VAL A 22 5.50 -8.37 1.07
C VAL A 22 6.31 -7.33 0.32
N PHE A 23 6.02 -7.19 -0.97
CA PHE A 23 6.56 -6.13 -1.82
C PHE A 23 5.44 -5.16 -2.19
N ILE A 24 5.67 -3.86 -2.00
CA ILE A 24 4.64 -2.84 -2.23
C ILE A 24 4.85 -2.22 -3.61
N LEU A 25 3.84 -2.29 -4.46
CA LEU A 25 3.87 -1.72 -5.79
C LEU A 25 2.74 -0.69 -5.91
N ALA A 26 3.08 0.53 -6.29
CA ALA A 26 2.12 1.62 -6.37
C ALA A 26 2.07 2.27 -7.74
N CYS A 27 0.84 2.59 -8.16
CA CYS A 27 0.56 3.34 -9.36
C CYS A 27 0.63 4.84 -9.09
N GLY A 28 1.45 5.55 -9.85
CA GLY A 28 1.59 7.01 -9.86
C GLY A 28 0.46 7.75 -10.60
N GLY A 29 -0.52 7.03 -11.12
CA GLY A 29 -1.64 7.58 -11.88
C GLY A 29 -2.78 8.10 -11.01
N CYS A 30 -4.00 7.68 -11.34
CA CYS A 30 -5.24 8.10 -10.68
C CYS A 30 -5.24 8.04 -9.14
N PRO A 31 -4.60 7.04 -8.46
CA PRO A 31 -4.60 6.95 -6.99
C PRO A 31 -3.88 8.11 -6.30
N VAL A 32 -2.88 8.72 -6.94
CA VAL A 32 -2.16 9.88 -6.39
C VAL A 32 -3.08 11.08 -6.30
N GLY A 33 -3.87 11.32 -7.35
CA GLY A 33 -4.86 12.40 -7.38
C GLY A 33 -5.97 12.23 -6.33
N CYS A 34 -6.29 10.98 -5.96
CA CYS A 34 -7.28 10.65 -4.93
C CYS A 34 -6.70 10.56 -3.52
N LYS A 35 -5.37 10.75 -3.34
CA LYS A 35 -4.66 10.50 -2.08
C LYS A 35 -4.83 9.07 -1.53
N SER A 36 -5.26 8.14 -2.38
CA SER A 36 -5.39 6.71 -2.04
C SER A 36 -4.15 5.90 -2.44
N GLY A 37 -3.23 6.51 -3.20
CA GLY A 37 -1.91 5.98 -3.51
C GLY A 37 -0.84 7.08 -3.59
N GLY A 38 0.35 6.73 -4.06
CA GLY A 38 1.52 7.62 -4.09
C GLY A 38 2.52 7.36 -2.95
N GLU A 39 3.67 8.03 -3.00
CA GLU A 39 4.80 7.72 -2.10
C GLU A 39 4.48 7.86 -0.61
N GLU A 40 3.75 8.91 -0.22
CA GLU A 40 3.36 9.12 1.18
C GLU A 40 2.54 7.93 1.69
N ARG A 41 1.54 7.50 0.91
CA ARG A 41 0.67 6.39 1.32
C ARG A 41 1.40 5.06 1.37
N ILE A 42 2.34 4.82 0.45
CA ILE A 42 3.20 3.63 0.47
C ILE A 42 4.06 3.62 1.73
N ALA A 43 4.62 4.77 2.12
CA ALA A 43 5.42 4.89 3.33
C ALA A 43 4.60 4.52 4.56
N GLU A 44 3.41 5.09 4.71
CA GLU A 44 2.50 4.75 5.80
C GLU A 44 2.13 3.26 5.84
N LEU A 45 1.83 2.68 4.67
CA LEU A 45 1.45 1.27 4.58
C LEU A 45 2.63 0.35 4.93
N ALA A 46 3.84 0.67 4.44
CA ALA A 46 5.05 -0.07 4.78
C ALA A 46 5.32 -0.04 6.29
N ASP A 47 5.17 1.12 6.91
CA ASP A 47 5.33 1.30 8.36
C ASP A 47 4.32 0.46 9.15
N ALA A 48 3.05 0.45 8.71
CA ALA A 48 2.01 -0.33 9.34
C ALA A 48 2.21 -1.84 9.18
N LEU A 49 2.63 -2.30 7.99
CA LEU A 49 2.96 -3.71 7.73
C LEU A 49 4.16 -4.15 8.57
N SER A 50 5.20 -3.31 8.67
CA SER A 50 6.38 -3.58 9.49
C SER A 50 6.03 -3.66 10.98
N LYS A 51 5.19 -2.74 11.48
CA LYS A 51 4.66 -2.79 12.86
C LYS A 51 3.81 -4.02 13.14
N ALA A 52 3.11 -4.54 12.13
CA ALA A 52 2.36 -5.78 12.21
C ALA A 52 3.23 -7.04 12.09
N GLY A 53 4.56 -6.90 12.02
CA GLY A 53 5.50 -8.02 11.98
C GLY A 53 5.69 -8.63 10.59
N LYS A 54 5.30 -7.93 9.52
CA LYS A 54 5.53 -8.38 8.13
C LYS A 54 6.83 -7.81 7.60
N GLU A 55 7.58 -8.63 6.88
CA GLU A 55 8.83 -8.21 6.24
C GLU A 55 8.51 -7.48 4.93
N VAL A 56 8.71 -6.16 4.92
CA VAL A 56 8.59 -5.37 3.68
C VAL A 56 9.90 -5.47 2.91
N THR A 57 9.92 -6.28 1.85
CA THR A 57 11.13 -6.56 1.06
C THR A 57 11.54 -5.40 0.16
N GLY A 58 10.60 -4.51 -0.13
CA GLY A 58 10.85 -3.30 -0.90
C GLY A 58 9.56 -2.61 -1.32
N ARG A 59 9.74 -1.46 -1.95
CA ARG A 59 8.66 -0.69 -2.56
C ARG A 59 9.09 -0.14 -3.91
N ALA A 60 8.19 -0.14 -4.88
CA ALA A 60 8.39 0.51 -6.17
C ALA A 60 7.16 1.33 -6.56
N GLN A 61 7.41 2.52 -7.09
CA GLN A 61 6.40 3.29 -7.78
C GLN A 61 6.60 3.13 -9.28
N ILE A 62 5.50 2.93 -9.98
CA ILE A 62 5.44 2.91 -11.44
C ILE A 62 4.55 4.06 -11.90
N ASP A 63 4.83 4.65 -13.07
CA ASP A 63 4.10 5.81 -13.55
C ASP A 63 2.61 5.55 -13.77
N PHE A 64 2.26 4.43 -14.41
CA PHE A 64 0.87 4.08 -14.70
C PHE A 64 0.71 2.57 -14.83
N LEU A 65 -0.30 2.01 -14.15
CA LEU A 65 -0.75 0.62 -14.29
C LEU A 65 -2.09 0.59 -15.05
#